data_AF-A0A0J9CSS8-F1
#
_entry.id   AF-A0A0J9CSS8-F1
#
_cell.length_a   1.000
_cell.length_b   1.000
_cell.length_c   1.000
_cell.angle_alpha   90.00
_cell.angle_beta   90.00
_cell.angle_gamma   90.00
#
_symmetry.space_group_name_H-M   'P 1'
#
loop_
_entity.id
_entity.type
_entity.pdbx_description
1 polymer ?
#
loop_
_entity_poly.entity_id
_entity_poly.type
_entity_poly.pdbx_seq_one_letter_code
_entity_poly.pdbx_strand_id
1 'polypeptide(L)'
;MDQRVTDLWNRLMAYNEGDAIPLAAFRDEVLQLHEAITDEESRIGLMRIFNLVCDLVAVHLEETGGDLHAFAAHRQSQIWMFLRAESLLDGVLDRSRLRDVTGREVQAGRMTPDDPLRLYALGDDSAFAEFLEAPSAQPTRH
;
A
#
# COMPACT_ATOMS: atom_id res chain seq x y z
N MET A 1 8.84 11.27 15.02
CA MET A 1 8.18 9.97 14.76
C MET A 1 7.41 9.52 16.00
N ASP A 2 6.18 9.05 15.85
CA ASP A 2 5.30 8.51 16.90
C ASP A 2 5.93 7.27 17.55
N GLN A 3 5.81 7.16 18.88
CA GLN A 3 6.40 6.06 19.65
C GLN A 3 5.85 4.70 19.22
N ARG A 4 4.55 4.61 18.87
CA ARG A 4 3.91 3.35 18.44
C ARG A 4 4.51 2.81 17.15
N VAL A 5 4.87 3.69 16.22
CA VAL A 5 5.55 3.32 14.96
C VAL A 5 6.96 2.82 15.26
N THR A 6 7.66 3.51 16.18
CA THR A 6 8.98 3.10 16.64
C THR A 6 8.95 1.73 17.30
N ASP A 7 7.97 1.47 18.16
CA ASP A 7 7.78 0.20 18.86
C ASP A 7 7.41 -0.94 17.90
N LEU A 8 6.58 -0.66 16.89
CA LEU A 8 6.24 -1.60 15.84
C LEU A 8 7.48 -1.99 15.02
N TRP A 9 8.28 -1.00 14.60
CA TRP A 9 9.54 -1.25 13.91
C TRP A 9 10.49 -2.09 14.75
N ASN A 10 10.71 -1.71 16.01
CA ASN A 10 11.61 -2.43 16.91
C ASN A 10 11.17 -3.88 17.13
N ARG A 11 9.86 -4.13 17.27
CA ARG A 11 9.33 -5.50 17.37
C ARG A 11 9.55 -6.30 16.09
N LEU A 12 9.35 -5.70 14.92
CA LEU A 12 9.59 -6.38 13.65
C LEU A 12 11.08 -6.75 13.50
N MET A 13 11.98 -5.82 13.85
CA MET A 13 13.42 -6.02 13.75
C MET A 13 14.00 -6.94 14.83
N ALA A 14 13.23 -7.28 15.87
CA ALA A 14 13.67 -8.20 16.92
C ALA A 14 13.63 -9.68 16.50
N TYR A 15 12.95 -10.00 15.40
CA TYR A 15 12.91 -11.35 14.84
C TYR A 15 14.19 -11.66 14.06
N ASN A 16 14.71 -12.87 14.25
CA ASN A 16 15.89 -13.38 13.55
C ASN A 16 15.51 -14.30 12.39
N GLU A 17 16.51 -14.67 11.60
CA GLU A 17 16.38 -15.64 10.52
C GLU A 17 15.88 -17.00 11.08
N GLY A 18 14.75 -17.48 10.55
CA GLY A 18 14.10 -18.72 10.97
C GLY A 18 12.98 -18.57 12.01
N ASP A 19 12.76 -17.37 12.57
CA ASP A 19 11.62 -17.14 13.45
C ASP A 19 10.30 -17.10 12.66
N ALA A 20 9.24 -17.67 13.24
CA ALA A 20 7.89 -17.55 12.72
C ALA A 20 7.34 -16.15 13.03
N ILE A 21 7.57 -15.19 12.13
CA ILE A 21 7.09 -13.82 12.28
C ILE A 21 5.55 -13.80 12.10
N PRO A 22 4.77 -13.20 13.03
CA PRO A 22 3.32 -13.07 12.91
C PRO A 22 2.95 -11.94 11.92
N LEU A 23 3.31 -12.10 10.64
CA LEU A 23 3.20 -11.06 9.59
C LEU A 23 1.77 -10.51 9.44
N ALA A 24 0.75 -11.37 9.60
CA ALA A 24 -0.65 -10.93 9.57
C ALA A 24 -0.97 -9.92 10.69
N ALA A 25 -0.48 -10.17 11.91
CA ALA A 25 -0.70 -9.26 13.04
C ALA A 25 0.01 -7.93 12.85
N PHE A 26 1.25 -7.94 12.32
CA PHE A 26 1.96 -6.70 11.98
C PHE A 26 1.22 -5.90 10.90
N ARG A 27 0.70 -6.57 9.86
CA ARG A 27 -0.09 -5.92 8.82
C ARG A 27 -1.35 -5.26 9.39
N ASP A 28 -2.09 -5.96 10.24
CA ASP A 28 -3.30 -5.43 10.88
C ASP A 28 -3.00 -4.24 11.78
N GLU A 29 -1.89 -4.29 12.52
CA GLU A 29 -1.46 -3.19 13.38
C GLU A 29 -1.03 -1.95 12.57
N VAL A 30 -0.36 -2.13 11.42
CA VAL A 30 -0.07 -1.00 10.52
C VAL A 30 -1.34 -0.33 10.03
N LEU A 31 -2.36 -1.11 9.66
CA LEU A 31 -3.66 -0.57 9.22
C LEU A 31 -4.32 0.27 10.33
N GLN A 32 -4.31 -0.24 11.57
CA GLN A 32 -4.87 0.47 12.73
C GLN A 32 -4.09 1.74 13.07
N LEU A 33 -2.76 1.70 13.03
CA LEU A 33 -1.94 2.88 13.32
C LEU A 33 -2.06 3.93 12.23
N HIS A 34 -2.23 3.55 10.97
CA HIS A 34 -2.43 4.51 9.87
C HIS A 34 -3.66 5.37 10.08
N GLU A 35 -4.76 4.79 10.56
CA GLU A 35 -5.98 5.52 10.88
C GLU A 35 -5.78 6.55 12.02
N ALA A 36 -4.98 6.19 13.02
CA ALA A 36 -4.75 7.03 14.20
C ALA A 36 -3.65 8.09 14.01
N ILE A 37 -2.76 7.93 13.03
CA ILE A 37 -1.59 8.79 12.84
C ILE A 37 -1.86 9.84 11.77
N THR A 38 -1.64 11.10 12.15
CA THR A 38 -1.88 12.26 11.27
C THR A 38 -0.61 12.99 10.85
N ASP A 39 0.52 12.74 11.51
CA ASP A 39 1.79 13.35 11.14
C ASP A 39 2.48 12.60 10.00
N GLU A 40 3.16 13.37 9.16
CA GLU A 40 3.77 12.86 7.94
C GLU A 40 4.95 11.90 8.21
N GLU A 41 5.82 12.25 9.15
CA GLU A 41 7.01 11.46 9.46
C GLU A 41 6.64 10.02 9.86
N SER A 42 5.62 9.89 10.71
CA SER A 42 5.13 8.59 11.19
C SER A 42 4.37 7.82 10.12
N ARG A 43 3.62 8.49 9.23
CA ARG A 43 2.99 7.85 8.05
C ARG A 43 4.03 7.25 7.10
N ILE A 44 5.12 7.98 6.85
CA ILE A 44 6.25 7.46 6.07
C ILE A 44 6.86 6.24 6.76
N GLY A 45 7.04 6.30 8.09
CA GLY A 45 7.52 5.17 8.89
C GLY A 45 6.61 3.93 8.75
N LEU A 46 5.30 4.11 8.90
CA LEU A 46 4.32 3.02 8.72
C LEU A 46 4.33 2.44 7.31
N MET A 47 4.41 3.27 6.27
CA MET A 47 4.48 2.80 4.88
C MET A 47 5.74 1.97 4.62
N ARG A 48 6.86 2.27 5.30
CA ARG A 48 8.08 1.44 5.24
C ARG A 48 7.87 0.08 5.91
N ILE A 49 7.26 0.06 7.10
CA ILE A 49 6.94 -1.18 7.82
C ILE A 49 6.00 -2.05 6.98
N PHE A 50 4.92 -1.45 6.43
CA PHE A 50 3.97 -2.16 5.57
C PHE A 50 4.65 -2.83 4.39
N ASN A 51 5.48 -2.08 3.65
CA ASN A 51 6.19 -2.62 2.49
C ASN A 51 7.11 -3.78 2.87
N LEU A 52 7.87 -3.65 3.95
CA LEU A 52 8.73 -4.73 4.45
C LEU A 52 7.93 -5.98 4.82
N VAL A 53 6.81 -5.83 5.53
CA VAL A 53 5.91 -6.95 5.87
C VAL A 53 5.39 -7.61 4.58
N CYS A 54 4.97 -6.81 3.59
CA CYS A 54 4.50 -7.35 2.32
C CYS A 54 5.60 -8.06 1.53
N ASP A 55 6.83 -7.58 1.56
CA ASP A 55 7.96 -8.22 0.90
C ASP A 55 8.27 -9.58 1.55
N LEU A 56 8.22 -9.68 2.88
CA LEU A 56 8.35 -10.95 3.60
C LEU A 56 7.22 -11.93 3.28
N VAL A 57 5.98 -11.46 3.17
CA VAL A 57 4.86 -12.30 2.74
C VAL A 57 5.04 -12.75 1.29
N ALA A 58 5.53 -11.90 0.39
CA ALA A 58 5.77 -12.27 -1.00
C ALA A 58 6.82 -13.39 -1.11
N VAL A 59 7.92 -13.30 -0.37
CA VAL A 59 8.93 -14.38 -0.29
C VAL A 59 8.29 -15.67 0.18
N HIS A 60 7.49 -15.63 1.25
CA HIS A 60 6.81 -16.81 1.77
C HIS A 60 5.81 -17.42 0.76
N LEU A 61 5.07 -16.58 0.03
CA LEU A 61 4.15 -17.03 -1.02
C LEU A 61 4.92 -17.67 -2.18
N GLU A 62 6.07 -17.13 -2.57
CA GLU A 62 6.91 -17.72 -3.61
C GLU A 62 7.40 -19.12 -3.20
N GLU A 63 7.89 -19.27 -1.96
CA GLU A 63 8.34 -20.56 -1.41
C GLU A 63 7.22 -21.60 -1.29
N THR A 64 6.00 -21.15 -1.00
CA THR A 64 4.84 -22.03 -0.78
C THR A 64 3.98 -22.25 -2.03
N GLY A 65 4.33 -21.62 -3.16
CA GLY A 65 3.56 -21.70 -4.41
C GLY A 65 2.21 -20.97 -4.34
N GLY A 66 2.12 -19.93 -3.52
CA GLY A 66 0.96 -19.05 -3.40
C GLY A 66 0.77 -18.11 -4.60
N ASP A 67 -0.40 -17.45 -4.65
CA ASP A 67 -0.75 -16.53 -5.72
C ASP A 67 -0.13 -15.14 -5.50
N LEU A 68 1.06 -14.93 -6.06
CA LEU A 68 1.76 -13.64 -6.02
C LEU A 68 1.01 -12.53 -6.76
N HIS A 69 0.23 -12.85 -7.80
CA HIS A 69 -0.48 -11.85 -8.58
C HIS A 69 -1.67 -11.29 -7.78
N ALA A 70 -2.47 -12.17 -7.19
CA ALA A 70 -3.56 -11.77 -6.29
C ALA A 70 -3.02 -11.00 -5.08
N PHE A 71 -1.89 -11.44 -4.52
CA PHE A 71 -1.24 -10.74 -3.41
C PHE A 71 -0.76 -9.34 -3.81
N ALA A 72 -0.13 -9.18 -4.97
CA ALA A 72 0.33 -7.89 -5.47
C ALA A 72 -0.85 -6.92 -5.69
N ALA A 73 -1.94 -7.38 -6.31
CA ALA A 73 -3.15 -6.57 -6.51
C ALA A 73 -3.76 -6.12 -5.17
N HIS A 74 -3.79 -7.01 -4.19
CA HIS A 74 -4.28 -6.70 -2.85
C HIS A 74 -3.37 -5.72 -2.10
N ARG A 75 -2.03 -5.92 -2.15
CA ARG A 75 -1.03 -4.97 -1.63
C ARG A 75 -1.24 -3.58 -2.23
N GLN A 76 -1.37 -3.49 -3.55
CA GLN A 76 -1.59 -2.25 -4.28
C GLN A 76 -2.87 -1.52 -3.81
N SER A 77 -3.97 -2.26 -3.66
CA SER A 77 -5.24 -1.71 -3.18
C SER A 77 -5.11 -1.10 -1.77
N GLN A 78 -4.32 -1.71 -0.89
CA GLN A 78 -4.07 -1.17 0.45
C GLN A 78 -3.21 0.10 0.43
N ILE A 79 -2.17 0.13 -0.42
CA ILE A 79 -1.36 1.33 -0.63
C ILE A 79 -2.26 2.48 -1.09
N TRP A 80 -3.12 2.24 -2.09
CA TRP A 80 -4.06 3.26 -2.54
C TRP A 80 -5.01 3.73 -1.44
N MET A 81 -5.50 2.83 -0.59
CA MET A 81 -6.33 3.19 0.56
C MET A 81 -5.59 4.14 1.52
N PHE A 82 -4.33 3.85 1.85
CA PHE A 82 -3.51 4.70 2.71
C PHE A 82 -3.32 6.10 2.13
N LEU A 83 -2.88 6.18 0.88
CA LEU A 83 -2.60 7.47 0.23
C LEU A 83 -3.88 8.29 0.04
N ARG A 84 -5.00 7.64 -0.26
CA ARG A 84 -6.32 8.29 -0.30
C ARG A 84 -6.70 8.85 1.06
N ALA A 85 -6.53 8.10 2.14
CA ALA A 85 -6.85 8.55 3.50
C ALA A 85 -5.99 9.75 3.93
N GLU A 86 -4.71 9.77 3.56
CA GLU A 86 -3.82 10.93 3.79
C GLU A 86 -4.24 12.19 3.03
N SER A 87 -4.99 12.00 1.94
CA SER A 87 -5.41 13.07 1.02
C SER A 87 -6.82 13.59 1.30
N LEU A 88 -7.48 13.13 2.37
CA LEU A 88 -8.78 13.65 2.76
C LEU A 88 -8.66 15.01 3.45
N LEU A 89 -9.56 15.92 3.11
CA LEU A 89 -9.84 17.17 3.81
C LEU A 89 -11.34 17.20 4.09
N ASP A 90 -11.73 17.20 5.37
CA ASP A 90 -13.14 17.12 5.81
C ASP A 90 -13.94 15.97 5.16
N GLY A 91 -13.27 14.82 4.97
CA GLY A 91 -13.87 13.62 4.38
C GLY A 91 -13.97 13.64 2.84
N VAL A 92 -13.56 14.73 2.19
CA VAL A 92 -13.50 14.85 0.74
C VAL A 92 -12.08 14.65 0.25
N LEU A 93 -11.90 13.92 -0.85
CA LEU A 93 -10.60 13.73 -1.47
C LEU A 93 -10.08 15.05 -2.05
N ASP A 94 -9.01 15.57 -1.47
CA ASP A 94 -8.30 16.74 -2.00
C ASP A 94 -7.25 16.29 -3.03
N ARG A 95 -7.45 16.68 -4.28
CA ARG A 95 -6.59 16.27 -5.40
C ARG A 95 -5.19 16.88 -5.30
N SER A 96 -5.03 18.06 -4.72
CA SER A 96 -3.72 18.68 -4.53
C SER A 96 -2.90 17.89 -3.51
N ARG A 97 -3.50 17.53 -2.38
CA ARG A 97 -2.88 16.64 -1.38
C ARG A 97 -2.55 15.28 -1.96
N LEU A 98 -3.46 14.70 -2.74
CA LEU A 98 -3.18 13.42 -3.41
C LEU A 98 -2.00 13.53 -4.37
N ARG A 99 -1.88 14.66 -5.09
CA ARG A 99 -0.74 14.93 -5.97
C ARG A 99 0.57 15.01 -5.20
N ASP A 100 0.57 15.65 -4.03
CA ASP A 100 1.76 15.81 -3.20
C ASP A 100 2.17 14.47 -2.57
N VAL A 101 1.21 13.75 -1.99
CA VAL A 101 1.41 12.42 -1.39
C VAL A 101 1.93 11.42 -2.42
N THR A 102 1.27 11.30 -3.58
CA THR A 102 1.74 10.40 -4.66
C THR A 102 3.09 10.84 -5.22
N GLY A 103 3.35 12.15 -5.31
CA GLY A 103 4.66 12.69 -5.71
C GLY A 103 5.78 12.28 -4.74
N ARG A 104 5.52 12.32 -3.44
CA ARG A 104 6.44 11.84 -2.39
C ARG A 104 6.73 10.35 -2.52
N GLU A 105 5.72 9.52 -2.76
CA GLU A 105 5.90 8.07 -2.93
C GLU A 105 6.74 7.73 -4.17
N VAL A 106 6.55 8.47 -5.27
CA VAL A 106 7.37 8.34 -6.49
C VAL A 106 8.82 8.74 -6.23
N GLN A 107 9.06 9.88 -5.58
CA GLN A 107 10.41 10.33 -5.23
C GLN A 107 11.15 9.34 -4.33
N ALA A 108 10.41 8.65 -3.46
CA ALA A 108 10.96 7.64 -2.58
C ALA A 108 11.05 6.24 -3.21
N GLY A 109 10.68 6.08 -4.49
CA GLY A 109 10.75 4.81 -5.22
C GLY A 109 9.74 3.75 -4.77
N ARG A 110 8.68 4.14 -4.04
CA ARG A 110 7.63 3.22 -3.54
C ARG A 110 6.40 3.16 -4.45
N MET A 111 6.32 4.05 -5.43
CA MET A 111 5.25 4.14 -6.42
C MET A 111 5.89 4.47 -7.78
N THR A 112 5.35 3.93 -8.87
CA THR A 112 5.82 4.27 -10.21
C THR A 112 5.19 5.57 -10.70
N PRO A 113 5.87 6.36 -11.55
CA PRO A 113 5.32 7.62 -12.07
C PRO A 113 4.01 7.47 -12.86
N ASP A 114 3.77 6.29 -13.42
CA ASP A 114 2.62 5.87 -14.21
C ASP A 114 1.54 5.14 -13.39
N ASP A 115 1.66 5.09 -12.06
CA ASP A 115 0.63 4.49 -11.20
C ASP A 115 -0.74 5.17 -11.44
N PRO A 116 -1.83 4.41 -11.63
CA PRO A 116 -3.17 4.96 -11.86
C PRO A 116 -3.61 6.03 -10.85
N LEU A 117 -3.28 5.87 -9.57
CA LEU A 117 -3.63 6.85 -8.54
C LEU A 117 -2.83 8.14 -8.71
N ARG A 118 -1.58 8.06 -9.15
CA ARG A 118 -0.73 9.20 -9.48
C ARG A 118 -1.25 9.94 -10.70
N LEU A 119 -1.59 9.22 -11.76
CA LEU A 119 -2.17 9.79 -12.99
C LEU A 119 -3.49 10.51 -12.70
N TYR A 120 -4.36 9.87 -11.91
CA TYR A 120 -5.60 10.51 -11.42
C TYR A 120 -5.32 11.79 -10.63
N ALA A 121 -4.32 11.77 -9.74
CA ALA A 121 -3.91 12.96 -8.98
C ALA A 121 -3.38 14.09 -9.87
N LEU A 122 -2.83 13.76 -11.04
CA LEU A 122 -2.37 14.69 -12.05
C LEU A 122 -3.47 15.20 -12.99
N GLY A 123 -4.70 14.69 -12.85
CA GLY A 123 -5.87 15.14 -13.61
C GLY A 123 -6.31 14.20 -14.73
N ASP A 124 -5.75 13.00 -14.82
CA ASP A 124 -6.27 11.96 -15.71
C ASP A 124 -7.46 11.23 -15.06
N ASP A 125 -8.67 11.72 -15.34
CA ASP A 125 -9.91 11.10 -14.84
C ASP A 125 -10.18 9.72 -15.47
N SER A 126 -9.41 9.30 -16.49
CA SER A 126 -9.48 7.98 -17.12
C SER A 126 -8.42 7.00 -16.63
N ALA A 127 -7.56 7.39 -15.68
CA ALA A 127 -6.44 6.58 -15.20
C ALA A 127 -6.83 5.17 -14.68
N PHE A 128 -8.09 4.98 -14.29
CA PHE A 128 -8.59 3.69 -13.80
C PHE A 128 -9.45 2.93 -14.81
N ALA A 129 -9.57 3.38 -16.06
CA ALA A 129 -10.46 2.78 -17.06
C ALA A 129 -10.18 1.28 -17.26
N GLU A 130 -8.91 0.88 -17.27
CA GLU A 130 -8.48 -0.51 -17.41
C GLU A 130 -8.94 -1.43 -16.25
N PHE A 131 -9.22 -0.87 -15.08
CA PHE A 131 -9.72 -1.62 -13.92
C PHE A 131 -11.25 -1.71 -13.87
N LEU A 132 -11.94 -0.88 -14.66
CA LEU A 132 -13.40 -0.84 -14.74
C LEU A 132 -13.95 -1.71 -15.88
N GLU A 133 -13.12 -2.06 -16.85
CA GLU A 133 -13.47 -3.02 -17.88
C GLU A 133 -13.51 -4.44 -17.28
N ALA A 134 -14.71 -4.95 -17.04
CA ALA A 134 -14.91 -6.36 -16.76
C ALA A 134 -14.26 -7.20 -17.89
N PRO A 135 -13.62 -8.34 -17.60
CA PRO A 135 -13.00 -9.15 -18.64
C PRO A 135 -14.09 -9.50 -19.66
N SER A 136 -13.89 -9.05 -20.90
CA SER A 136 -14.81 -9.38 -21.99
C SER A 136 -14.96 -10.89 -22.05
N ALA A 137 -16.19 -11.37 -21.82
CA ALA A 137 -16.51 -12.77 -21.98
C ALA A 137 -16.14 -13.16 -23.42
N GLN A 138 -15.05 -13.92 -23.58
CA GLN A 138 -14.70 -14.47 -24.88
C GLN A 138 -15.92 -15.27 -25.37
N PRO A 139 -16.45 -14.98 -26.56
CA PRO A 139 -17.56 -15.76 -27.08
C PRO A 139 -17.06 -17.19 -27.33
N THR A 140 -17.57 -18.14 -26.55
CA THR A 140 -17.42 -19.57 -26.81
C THR A 140 -17.92 -19.84 -28.22
N ARG A 141 -17.01 -20.10 -29.15
CA ARG A 141 -17.35 -20.65 -30.46
C ARG A 141 -17.76 -22.11 -30.25
N HIS A 142 -19.04 -22.39 -30.45
CA HIS A 142 -19.60 -23.74 -30.59
C HIS A 142 -19.25 -24.34 -31.95
#